data_AF-A0A6N2XR19-F1
#
_entry.id   AF-A0A6N2XR19-F1
#
_cell.length_a   1.000
_cell.length_b   1.000
_cell.length_c   1.000
_cell.angle_alpha   90.00
_cell.angle_beta   90.00
_cell.angle_gamma   90.00
#
_symmetry.space_group_name_H-M   'P 1'
#
loop_
_entity.id
_entity.type
_entity.pdbx_description
1 polymer ?
#
loop_
_entity_poly.entity_id
_entity_poly.type
_entity_poly.pdbx_seq_one_letter_code
_entity_poly.pdbx_strand_id
1 'polypeptide(L)'
;MYGWKKAAAALGIWAVLTAVFPAVSIAAVKTETRTPITSVSLKVRSDVQADYELNEATVYATTDSSLYTIGAYKWAAKNNKDYWEPGDEPKVQIEIHARSGYYFNRTTGPSKFQIDGATYKSVKRTNNDETLLLTVLLTPASGTLEIPDTAEWMGYPPGKATWAQVPYAGAYELKLYRNGQMVQGIPKVIATNYDFYPLMTTAGTYQFRVRAIPKDTEETAYITSSDWVYSDELDIDADEVCTLSGGAVGGPDKADALTPSQLGWIKDDEGWWYRNTDGTYPIGTWKNIDGRWYLFDFSGYMLTGWQQKDGNYYFLDMNGIMQTGWLQDSRKWYYLGNDGIMYKGWLTAGDGMYFFDQDGSMHTGWLMDGGNWYYMSPENGRMVKNAYIEGRYLDGSGIWHN
;
A
#
# COMPACT_ATOMS: atom_id res chain seq x y z
N MET A 1 18.02 -35.28 -108.48
CA MET A 1 17.93 -33.80 -108.57
C MET A 1 18.15 -33.26 -107.17
N TYR A 2 19.37 -32.75 -106.89
CA TYR A 2 19.66 -31.32 -106.65
C TYR A 2 18.90 -30.78 -105.41
N GLY A 3 19.50 -30.25 -104.36
CA GLY A 3 20.87 -29.82 -104.12
C GLY A 3 21.05 -29.31 -102.67
N TRP A 4 22.30 -28.97 -102.36
CA TRP A 4 22.97 -28.71 -101.09
C TRP A 4 22.69 -27.40 -100.31
N LYS A 5 23.17 -27.41 -99.04
CA LYS A 5 23.82 -26.32 -98.22
C LYS A 5 22.90 -25.20 -97.67
N LYS A 6 23.16 -24.49 -96.55
CA LYS A 6 23.97 -24.53 -95.29
C LYS A 6 23.75 -23.14 -94.64
N ALA A 7 23.61 -23.05 -93.31
CA ALA A 7 24.14 -22.02 -92.37
C ALA A 7 23.32 -22.10 -91.06
N ALA A 8 23.80 -22.56 -89.90
CA ALA A 8 24.91 -22.14 -89.05
C ALA A 8 24.72 -20.76 -88.37
N ALA A 9 24.40 -20.76 -87.07
CA ALA A 9 25.10 -19.97 -86.03
C ALA A 9 24.58 -20.35 -84.63
N ALA A 10 25.47 -20.28 -83.65
CA ALA A 10 25.38 -20.86 -82.32
C ALA A 10 25.12 -19.79 -81.23
N LEU A 11 24.98 -20.32 -80.00
CA LEU A 11 25.23 -19.74 -78.68
C LEU A 11 24.03 -19.14 -77.91
N GLY A 12 23.79 -19.74 -76.75
CA GLY A 12 22.90 -19.26 -75.70
C GLY A 12 22.91 -20.23 -74.52
N ILE A 13 23.97 -20.20 -73.73
CA ILE A 13 24.08 -20.85 -72.42
C ILE A 13 22.97 -20.30 -71.51
N TRP A 14 22.18 -21.16 -70.86
CA TRP A 14 21.50 -20.79 -69.62
C TRP A 14 21.60 -21.94 -68.61
N ALA A 15 22.27 -21.65 -67.50
CA ALA A 15 22.48 -22.54 -66.37
C ALA A 15 21.15 -22.86 -65.68
N VAL A 16 20.93 -24.13 -65.35
CA VAL A 16 19.85 -24.56 -64.47
C VAL A 16 20.24 -24.17 -63.04
N LEU A 17 19.60 -23.11 -62.52
CA LEU A 17 19.67 -22.75 -61.11
C LEU A 17 18.71 -23.69 -60.34
N THR A 18 19.25 -24.63 -59.57
CA THR A 18 18.46 -25.40 -58.60
C THR A 18 18.05 -24.48 -57.45
N ALA A 19 16.79 -24.04 -57.44
CA ALA A 19 16.22 -23.35 -56.30
C ALA A 19 16.00 -24.36 -55.16
N VAL A 20 16.85 -24.30 -54.15
CA VAL A 20 16.59 -24.89 -52.83
C VAL A 20 15.58 -23.98 -52.13
N PHE A 21 14.33 -24.41 -52.04
CA PHE A 21 13.36 -23.76 -51.15
C PHE A 21 13.72 -24.12 -49.70
N PRO A 22 13.85 -23.14 -48.79
CA PRO A 22 13.96 -23.45 -47.37
C PRO A 22 12.66 -24.14 -46.93
N ALA A 23 12.79 -25.35 -46.40
CA ALA A 23 11.68 -26.02 -45.74
C ALA A 23 11.26 -25.16 -44.54
N VAL A 24 10.14 -24.46 -44.67
CA VAL A 24 9.45 -23.91 -43.51
C VAL A 24 8.98 -25.11 -42.70
N SER A 25 9.63 -25.35 -41.57
CA SER A 25 9.11 -26.24 -40.55
C SER A 25 7.80 -25.64 -40.04
N ILE A 26 6.68 -26.07 -40.62
CA ILE A 26 5.36 -25.86 -40.04
C ILE A 26 5.36 -26.72 -38.78
N ALA A 27 5.63 -26.10 -37.63
CA ALA A 27 5.40 -26.73 -36.35
C ALA A 27 3.95 -27.25 -36.37
N ALA A 28 3.77 -28.55 -36.16
CA ALA A 28 2.44 -29.14 -36.06
C ALA A 28 1.68 -28.40 -34.96
N VAL A 29 0.65 -27.63 -35.34
CA VAL A 29 -0.30 -27.09 -34.39
C VAL A 29 -0.98 -28.31 -33.78
N LYS A 30 -0.63 -28.66 -32.53
CA LYS A 30 -1.40 -29.64 -31.76
C LYS A 30 -2.85 -29.19 -31.84
N THR A 31 -3.68 -29.94 -32.55
CA THR A 31 -5.11 -29.68 -32.61
C THR A 31 -5.64 -30.02 -31.23
N GLU A 32 -5.84 -28.99 -30.42
CA GLU A 32 -6.40 -29.13 -29.09
C GLU A 32 -7.87 -29.54 -29.24
N THR A 33 -8.18 -30.77 -28.82
CA THR A 33 -9.52 -31.36 -28.95
C THR A 33 -10.35 -31.20 -27.68
N ARG A 34 -9.73 -30.78 -26.57
CA ARG A 34 -10.41 -30.52 -25.30
C ARG A 34 -11.16 -29.19 -25.35
N THR A 35 -12.20 -29.06 -24.53
CA THR A 35 -13.01 -27.85 -24.42
C THR A 35 -12.30 -26.81 -23.53
N PRO A 36 -12.12 -25.56 -23.99
CA PRO A 36 -11.40 -24.55 -23.24
C PRO A 36 -12.22 -23.98 -22.08
N ILE A 37 -11.62 -23.93 -20.90
CA ILE A 37 -12.07 -23.16 -19.73
C ILE A 37 -11.35 -21.81 -19.80
N THR A 38 -12.11 -20.73 -19.93
CA THR A 38 -11.56 -19.37 -20.11
C THR A 38 -11.65 -18.50 -18.86
N SER A 39 -12.46 -18.90 -17.87
CA SER A 39 -12.62 -18.24 -16.59
C SER A 39 -12.91 -19.24 -15.47
N VAL A 40 -12.61 -18.82 -14.23
CA VAL A 40 -12.82 -19.60 -13.01
C VAL A 40 -13.60 -18.76 -12.01
N SER A 41 -14.54 -19.40 -11.32
CA SER A 41 -15.34 -18.82 -10.25
C SER A 41 -15.23 -19.74 -9.03
N LEU A 42 -14.86 -19.15 -7.89
CA LEU A 42 -14.73 -19.87 -6.63
C LEU A 42 -15.22 -19.02 -5.45
N LYS A 43 -15.70 -19.71 -4.42
CA LYS A 43 -15.98 -19.14 -3.11
C LYS A 43 -14.92 -19.67 -2.14
N VAL A 44 -14.22 -18.77 -1.48
CA VAL A 44 -13.21 -19.07 -0.46
C VAL A 44 -13.75 -18.61 0.88
N ARG A 45 -13.69 -19.49 1.86
CA ARG A 45 -13.89 -19.17 3.27
C ARG A 45 -12.63 -19.54 4.03
N SER A 46 -12.30 -18.78 5.04
CA SER A 46 -11.16 -19.06 5.89
C SER A 46 -11.47 -18.73 7.33
N ASP A 47 -10.85 -19.47 8.23
CA ASP A 47 -10.80 -19.18 9.65
C ASP A 47 -9.34 -19.03 10.03
N VAL A 48 -8.90 -17.78 10.16
CA VAL A 48 -7.53 -17.41 10.53
C VAL A 48 -7.63 -16.38 11.65
N GLN A 49 -7.15 -16.76 12.82
CA GLN A 49 -7.24 -15.97 14.04
C GLN A 49 -5.87 -15.89 14.69
N ALA A 50 -5.62 -14.79 15.40
CA ALA A 50 -4.45 -14.64 16.23
C ALA A 50 -4.36 -15.80 17.25
N ASP A 51 -3.14 -16.11 17.66
CA ASP A 51 -2.78 -17.19 18.60
C ASP A 51 -3.06 -18.61 18.12
N TYR A 52 -3.75 -18.80 16.98
CA TYR A 52 -3.83 -20.12 16.35
C TYR A 52 -2.45 -20.54 15.86
N GLU A 53 -2.08 -21.80 16.11
CA GLU A 53 -0.94 -22.40 15.42
C GLU A 53 -1.18 -22.33 13.90
N LEU A 54 -0.11 -22.16 13.11
CA LEU A 54 -0.27 -21.97 11.66
C LEU A 54 -1.05 -23.11 10.95
N ASN A 55 -1.03 -24.32 11.51
CA ASN A 55 -1.70 -25.52 11.01
C ASN A 55 -3.17 -25.65 11.45
N GLU A 56 -3.61 -24.90 12.46
CA GLU A 56 -4.99 -24.91 12.95
C GLU A 56 -5.89 -24.01 12.11
N ALA A 57 -5.33 -22.99 11.46
CA ALA A 57 -6.05 -22.15 10.52
C ALA A 57 -6.57 -22.95 9.31
N THR A 58 -7.82 -22.70 8.94
CA THR A 58 -8.50 -23.48 7.90
C THR A 58 -8.85 -22.64 6.68
N VAL A 59 -8.82 -23.28 5.52
CA VAL A 59 -9.32 -22.70 4.27
C VAL A 59 -10.23 -23.71 3.58
N TYR A 60 -11.39 -23.22 3.16
CA TYR A 60 -12.36 -24.00 2.42
C TYR A 60 -12.71 -23.29 1.12
N ALA A 61 -12.38 -23.93 0.00
CA ALA A 61 -12.63 -23.39 -1.33
C ALA A 61 -13.60 -24.29 -2.09
N THR A 62 -14.58 -23.67 -2.75
CA THR A 62 -15.64 -24.36 -3.49
C THR A 62 -15.89 -23.73 -4.84
N THR A 63 -16.49 -24.51 -5.74
CA THR A 63 -16.97 -24.03 -7.03
C THR A 63 -18.30 -24.67 -7.36
N ASP A 64 -19.17 -23.91 -8.02
CA ASP A 64 -20.43 -24.39 -8.59
C ASP A 64 -20.23 -24.86 -10.06
N SER A 65 -19.00 -24.78 -10.60
CA SER A 65 -18.71 -25.14 -11.99
C SER A 65 -18.71 -26.65 -12.23
N SER A 66 -19.33 -27.06 -13.33
CA SER A 66 -19.27 -28.43 -13.83
C SER A 66 -18.02 -28.73 -14.68
N LEU A 67 -17.13 -27.75 -14.90
CA LEU A 67 -15.98 -27.88 -15.82
C LEU A 67 -14.67 -28.25 -15.11
N TYR A 68 -14.57 -27.97 -13.82
CA TYR A 68 -13.39 -28.24 -13.01
C TYR A 68 -13.79 -28.65 -11.59
N THR A 69 -12.79 -28.94 -10.76
CA THR A 69 -12.92 -29.27 -9.34
C THR A 69 -11.87 -28.50 -8.54
N ILE A 70 -12.17 -28.24 -7.27
CA ILE A 70 -11.21 -27.67 -6.32
C ILE A 70 -10.46 -28.83 -5.67
N GLY A 71 -9.14 -28.77 -5.70
CA GLY A 71 -8.23 -29.72 -5.08
C GLY A 71 -7.76 -29.25 -3.70
N ALA A 72 -6.57 -29.69 -3.30
CA ALA A 72 -5.97 -29.29 -2.04
C ALA A 72 -5.58 -27.82 -2.03
N TYR A 73 -5.37 -27.28 -0.83
CA TYR A 73 -4.70 -26.01 -0.64
C TYR A 73 -3.41 -26.20 0.17
N LYS A 74 -2.52 -25.21 0.07
CA LYS A 74 -1.34 -25.10 0.94
C LYS A 74 -1.03 -23.63 1.22
N TRP A 75 -0.52 -23.36 2.42
CA TRP A 75 0.01 -22.05 2.78
C TRP A 75 1.23 -21.70 1.91
N ALA A 76 1.22 -20.52 1.29
CA ALA A 76 2.27 -20.08 0.39
C ALA A 76 3.42 -19.46 1.21
N ALA A 77 4.44 -20.29 1.50
CA ALA A 77 5.66 -19.98 2.26
C ALA A 77 5.40 -19.41 3.67
N LYS A 78 5.71 -20.23 4.68
CA LYS A 78 5.70 -19.80 6.07
C LYS A 78 6.80 -18.75 6.26
N ASN A 79 6.42 -17.56 6.74
CA ASN A 79 7.37 -16.77 7.53
C ASN A 79 7.76 -17.66 8.73
N ASN A 80 8.98 -17.56 9.28
CA ASN A 80 9.43 -18.34 10.45
C ASN A 80 8.64 -17.95 11.72
N LYS A 81 7.32 -18.16 11.72
CA LYS A 81 6.39 -17.94 12.82
C LYS A 81 5.73 -19.27 13.15
N ASP A 82 5.38 -19.45 14.41
CA ASP A 82 4.69 -20.66 14.89
C ASP A 82 3.17 -20.45 14.99
N TYR A 83 2.73 -19.20 15.13
CA TYR A 83 1.34 -18.77 15.27
C TYR A 83 1.01 -17.56 14.39
N TRP A 84 -0.28 -17.32 14.18
CA TRP A 84 -0.79 -16.11 13.53
C TRP A 84 -0.86 -14.94 14.50
N GLU A 85 -0.56 -13.74 14.03
CA GLU A 85 -0.73 -12.51 14.79
C GLU A 85 -1.84 -11.64 14.19
N PRO A 86 -2.49 -10.75 14.97
CA PRO A 86 -3.54 -9.88 14.45
C PRO A 86 -3.06 -9.09 13.22
N GLY A 87 -3.83 -9.14 12.13
CA GLY A 87 -3.52 -8.43 10.89
C GLY A 87 -2.53 -9.13 9.96
N ASP A 88 -1.99 -10.31 10.32
CA ASP A 88 -1.18 -11.10 9.38
C ASP A 88 -1.98 -11.42 8.11
N GLU A 89 -1.40 -11.18 6.93
CA GLU A 89 -2.06 -11.39 5.64
C GLU A 89 -1.79 -12.82 5.09
N PRO A 90 -2.74 -13.76 5.21
CA PRO A 90 -2.49 -15.14 4.88
C PRO A 90 -2.50 -15.35 3.36
N LYS A 91 -1.49 -16.06 2.85
CA LYS A 91 -1.38 -16.42 1.44
C LYS A 91 -1.59 -17.92 1.27
N VAL A 92 -2.51 -18.29 0.38
CA VAL A 92 -2.81 -19.69 0.09
C VAL A 92 -2.73 -19.99 -1.40
N GLN A 93 -2.16 -21.14 -1.74
CA GLN A 93 -2.21 -21.72 -3.06
C GLN A 93 -3.27 -22.84 -3.09
N ILE A 94 -4.27 -22.69 -3.97
CA ILE A 94 -5.39 -23.61 -4.18
C ILE A 94 -5.18 -24.31 -5.52
N GLU A 95 -5.30 -25.64 -5.52
CA GLU A 95 -5.29 -26.45 -6.74
C GLU A 95 -6.67 -26.46 -7.39
N ILE A 96 -6.71 -26.30 -8.71
CA ILE A 96 -7.95 -26.37 -9.49
C ILE A 96 -7.70 -27.29 -10.67
N HIS A 97 -8.47 -28.37 -10.78
CA HIS A 97 -8.27 -29.39 -11.80
C HIS A 97 -9.42 -29.38 -12.81
N ALA A 98 -9.08 -29.25 -14.09
CA ALA A 98 -10.04 -29.42 -15.17
C ALA A 98 -10.61 -30.84 -15.13
N ARG A 99 -11.91 -30.98 -15.37
CA ARG A 99 -12.53 -32.30 -15.53
C ARG A 99 -12.15 -32.89 -16.89
N SER A 100 -12.35 -34.20 -17.03
CA SER A 100 -12.06 -34.92 -18.27
C SER A 100 -12.68 -34.22 -19.49
N GLY A 101 -11.88 -34.03 -20.54
CA GLY A 101 -12.30 -33.34 -21.76
C GLY A 101 -12.19 -31.81 -21.72
N TYR A 102 -11.74 -31.22 -20.61
CA TYR A 102 -11.53 -29.78 -20.47
C TYR A 102 -10.06 -29.41 -20.22
N TYR A 103 -9.70 -28.15 -20.47
CA TYR A 103 -8.39 -27.58 -20.14
C TYR A 103 -8.46 -26.07 -19.95
N PHE A 104 -7.51 -25.47 -19.23
CA PHE A 104 -7.46 -24.03 -18.95
C PHE A 104 -6.75 -23.27 -20.08
N ASN A 105 -7.50 -22.57 -20.91
CA ASN A 105 -6.97 -21.84 -22.05
C ASN A 105 -6.68 -20.38 -21.70
N ARG A 106 -5.38 -20.02 -21.57
CA ARG A 106 -4.93 -18.65 -21.27
C ARG A 106 -5.67 -18.04 -20.05
N THR A 107 -6.03 -18.90 -19.08
CA THR A 107 -6.70 -18.52 -17.84
C THR A 107 -5.68 -17.91 -16.89
N THR A 108 -5.26 -16.68 -17.20
CA THR A 108 -4.20 -15.95 -16.50
C THR A 108 -4.65 -14.52 -16.23
N GLY A 109 -4.23 -13.97 -15.09
CA GLY A 109 -4.54 -12.62 -14.68
C GLY A 109 -5.91 -12.50 -13.97
N PRO A 110 -6.09 -11.46 -13.15
CA PRO A 110 -7.23 -11.35 -12.22
C PRO A 110 -8.58 -11.32 -12.92
N SER A 111 -8.68 -10.74 -14.12
CA SER A 111 -9.95 -10.62 -14.86
C SER A 111 -10.57 -11.95 -15.28
N LYS A 112 -9.82 -13.06 -15.19
CA LYS A 112 -10.31 -14.42 -15.47
C LYS A 112 -10.84 -15.13 -14.22
N PHE A 113 -10.72 -14.53 -13.05
CA PHE A 113 -11.09 -15.13 -11.78
C PHE A 113 -12.16 -14.29 -11.08
N GLN A 114 -13.28 -14.92 -10.77
CA GLN A 114 -14.31 -14.38 -9.89
C GLN A 114 -14.18 -15.08 -8.55
N ILE A 115 -13.59 -14.39 -7.58
CA ILE A 115 -13.28 -14.96 -6.27
C ILE A 115 -14.13 -14.23 -5.23
N ASP A 116 -14.97 -14.98 -4.55
CA ASP A 116 -15.69 -14.50 -3.38
C ASP A 116 -14.92 -14.89 -2.11
N GLY A 117 -14.73 -13.96 -1.18
CA GLY A 117 -14.04 -14.18 0.10
C GLY A 117 -12.50 -14.24 0.06
N ALA A 118 -11.86 -13.93 -1.06
CA ALA A 118 -10.40 -13.79 -1.16
C ALA A 118 -9.97 -12.94 -2.37
N THR A 119 -8.74 -12.44 -2.36
CA THR A 119 -8.18 -11.58 -3.42
C THR A 119 -7.20 -12.37 -4.30
N TYR A 120 -7.35 -12.28 -5.62
CA TYR A 120 -6.41 -12.89 -6.57
C TYR A 120 -4.99 -12.34 -6.38
N LYS A 121 -3.98 -13.22 -6.34
CA LYS A 121 -2.56 -12.81 -6.37
C LYS A 121 -1.85 -13.26 -7.63
N SER A 122 -1.84 -14.55 -7.92
CA SER A 122 -1.17 -15.11 -9.09
C SER A 122 -1.75 -16.46 -9.47
N VAL A 123 -1.45 -16.93 -10.68
CA VAL A 123 -1.82 -18.29 -11.08
C VAL A 123 -0.72 -18.91 -11.93
N LYS A 124 -0.45 -20.20 -11.71
CA LYS A 124 0.42 -21.01 -12.56
C LYS A 124 -0.38 -22.13 -13.21
N ARG A 125 -0.34 -22.21 -14.53
CA ARG A 125 -0.87 -23.36 -15.30
C ARG A 125 0.17 -24.48 -15.31
N THR A 126 -0.27 -25.70 -15.07
CA THR A 126 0.56 -26.91 -15.03
C THR A 126 -0.17 -28.09 -15.65
N ASN A 127 0.50 -29.25 -15.71
CA ASN A 127 -0.09 -30.51 -16.18
C ASN A 127 -0.80 -30.37 -17.53
N ASN A 128 -0.08 -29.91 -18.55
CA ASN A 128 -0.63 -29.71 -19.91
C ASN A 128 -1.94 -28.87 -19.93
N ASP A 129 -1.94 -27.78 -19.16
CA ASP A 129 -3.05 -26.86 -18.94
C ASP A 129 -4.28 -27.46 -18.23
N GLU A 130 -4.17 -28.62 -17.57
CA GLU A 130 -5.29 -29.23 -16.83
C GLU A 130 -5.34 -28.83 -15.36
N THR A 131 -4.32 -28.15 -14.84
CA THR A 131 -4.28 -27.74 -13.44
C THR A 131 -3.84 -26.29 -13.29
N LEU A 132 -4.60 -25.53 -12.50
CA LEU A 132 -4.19 -24.23 -12.00
C LEU A 132 -3.72 -24.34 -10.56
N LEU A 133 -2.58 -23.71 -10.28
CA LEU A 133 -2.14 -23.39 -8.93
C LEU A 133 -2.45 -21.91 -8.71
N LEU A 134 -3.64 -21.64 -8.17
CA LEU A 134 -4.13 -20.29 -7.92
C LEU A 134 -3.64 -19.83 -6.55
N THR A 135 -2.88 -18.75 -6.49
CA THR A 135 -2.50 -18.11 -5.22
C THR A 135 -3.44 -16.95 -4.93
N VAL A 136 -4.01 -16.94 -3.73
CA VAL A 136 -4.92 -15.90 -3.22
C VAL A 136 -4.40 -15.32 -1.91
N LEU A 137 -4.81 -14.08 -1.63
CA LEU A 137 -4.72 -13.42 -0.33
C LEU A 137 -6.06 -13.59 0.38
N LEU A 138 -6.04 -14.07 1.62
CA LEU A 138 -7.24 -14.17 2.46
C LEU A 138 -7.46 -12.85 3.22
N THR A 139 -8.61 -12.73 3.87
CA THR A 139 -8.81 -11.71 4.90
C THR A 139 -7.68 -11.82 5.94
N PRO A 140 -7.11 -10.70 6.42
CA PRO A 140 -6.09 -10.74 7.46
C PRO A 140 -6.56 -11.48 8.71
N ALA A 141 -5.61 -12.07 9.44
CA ALA A 141 -5.88 -12.81 10.67
C ALA A 141 -6.61 -11.91 11.68
N SER A 142 -7.76 -12.40 12.14
CA SER A 142 -8.57 -11.65 13.11
C SER A 142 -8.00 -11.78 14.51
N GLY A 143 -8.18 -10.78 15.38
CA GLY A 143 -7.65 -10.85 16.74
C GLY A 143 -7.92 -9.59 17.56
N THR A 144 -7.55 -9.64 18.82
CA THR A 144 -7.58 -8.48 19.73
C THR A 144 -6.17 -7.97 19.92
N LEU A 145 -5.97 -6.65 19.83
CA LEU A 145 -4.68 -6.03 20.11
C LEU A 145 -4.34 -6.18 21.60
N GLU A 146 -3.06 -6.41 21.89
CA GLU A 146 -2.58 -6.44 23.26
C GLU A 146 -2.72 -5.06 23.93
N ILE A 147 -2.87 -5.09 25.26
CA ILE A 147 -2.82 -3.87 26.07
C ILE A 147 -1.39 -3.30 26.07
N PRO A 148 -1.19 -1.98 26.03
CA PRO A 148 0.15 -1.42 26.23
C PRO A 148 0.70 -1.80 27.61
N ASP A 149 1.89 -2.38 27.66
CA ASP A 149 2.55 -2.83 28.91
C ASP A 149 2.79 -1.70 29.92
N THR A 150 2.96 -0.46 29.43
CA THR A 150 3.20 0.72 30.27
C THR A 150 2.41 1.92 29.76
N ALA A 151 2.08 2.83 30.69
CA ALA A 151 1.59 4.18 30.44
C ALA A 151 2.14 5.09 31.53
N GLU A 152 3.00 6.03 31.16
CA GLU A 152 3.84 6.77 32.12
C GLU A 152 3.89 8.26 31.81
N TRP A 153 4.01 9.07 32.85
CA TRP A 153 4.39 10.47 32.72
C TRP A 153 5.91 10.59 32.60
N MET A 154 6.40 11.36 31.63
CA MET A 154 7.83 11.51 31.33
C MET A 154 8.58 12.47 32.27
N GLY A 155 7.96 12.91 33.37
CA GLY A 155 8.52 13.89 34.31
C GLY A 155 8.36 15.33 33.83
N TYR A 156 9.37 16.17 34.05
CA TYR A 156 9.33 17.60 33.74
C TYR A 156 9.81 17.90 32.29
N PRO A 157 9.16 18.80 31.53
CA PRO A 157 7.94 19.55 31.88
C PRO A 157 6.70 18.63 32.00
N PRO A 158 5.76 18.94 32.91
CA PRO A 158 4.61 18.08 33.20
C PRO A 158 3.73 17.90 31.97
N GLY A 159 2.87 16.88 31.99
CA GLY A 159 1.90 16.61 30.92
C GLY A 159 2.42 15.79 29.75
N LYS A 160 3.74 15.58 29.63
CA LYS A 160 4.28 14.63 28.64
C LYS A 160 4.04 13.20 29.08
N ALA A 161 3.33 12.45 28.24
CA ALA A 161 2.99 11.05 28.43
C ALA A 161 3.72 10.17 27.41
N THR A 162 4.02 8.94 27.80
CA THR A 162 4.55 7.87 26.94
C THR A 162 3.91 6.53 27.29
N TRP A 163 3.91 5.59 26.35
CA TRP A 163 3.43 4.22 26.58
C TRP A 163 4.19 3.20 25.74
N ALA A 164 4.09 1.92 26.12
CA ALA A 164 4.71 0.84 25.37
C ALA A 164 4.07 0.69 23.97
N GLN A 165 4.90 0.40 22.96
CA GLN A 165 4.39 0.10 21.63
C GLN A 165 3.72 -1.27 21.64
N VAL A 166 2.46 -1.33 21.23
CA VAL A 166 1.73 -2.57 20.98
C VAL A 166 2.01 -3.05 19.56
N PRO A 167 2.49 -4.29 19.35
CA PRO A 167 2.63 -4.87 18.02
C PRO A 167 1.31 -4.80 17.23
N TYR A 168 1.40 -4.47 15.95
CA TYR A 168 0.24 -4.37 15.04
C TYR A 168 -0.80 -3.28 15.38
N ALA A 169 -0.60 -2.51 16.45
CA ALA A 169 -1.44 -1.37 16.72
C ALA A 169 -1.29 -0.32 15.61
N GLY A 170 -2.41 0.00 14.98
CA GLY A 170 -2.45 1.02 13.94
C GLY A 170 -2.41 2.44 14.48
N ALA A 171 -2.92 2.64 15.70
CA ALA A 171 -2.88 3.90 16.45
C ALA A 171 -3.21 3.63 17.93
N TYR A 172 -3.35 4.71 18.70
CA TYR A 172 -3.80 4.69 20.09
C TYR A 172 -4.94 5.68 20.32
N GLU A 173 -5.88 5.30 21.18
CA GLU A 173 -6.89 6.20 21.72
C GLU A 173 -6.47 6.59 23.15
N LEU A 174 -6.58 7.87 23.50
CA LEU A 174 -6.25 8.36 24.84
C LEU A 174 -7.42 9.09 25.48
N LYS A 175 -7.45 9.09 26.81
CA LYS A 175 -8.39 9.91 27.60
C LYS A 175 -7.67 10.49 28.80
N LEU A 176 -7.76 11.81 28.96
CA LEU A 176 -7.24 12.53 30.12
C LEU A 176 -8.34 12.69 31.18
N TYR A 177 -7.99 12.46 32.43
CA TYR A 177 -8.84 12.63 33.60
C TYR A 177 -8.19 13.62 34.58
N ARG A 178 -9.03 14.34 35.32
CA ARG A 178 -8.65 15.18 36.44
C ARG A 178 -9.60 14.93 37.59
N ASN A 179 -9.08 14.57 38.76
CA ASN A 179 -9.85 14.22 39.95
C ASN A 179 -10.95 13.17 39.63
N GLY A 180 -10.62 12.18 38.80
CA GLY A 180 -11.53 11.13 38.35
C GLY A 180 -12.55 11.53 37.27
N GLN A 181 -12.64 12.82 36.90
CA GLN A 181 -13.54 13.29 35.84
C GLN A 181 -12.81 13.38 34.50
N MET A 182 -13.45 12.94 33.42
CA MET A 182 -12.87 13.03 32.08
C MET A 182 -12.73 14.49 31.66
N VAL A 183 -11.51 14.90 31.31
CA VAL A 183 -11.20 16.21 30.75
C VAL A 183 -11.39 16.18 29.23
N GLN A 184 -10.74 15.24 28.55
CA GLN A 184 -10.75 15.16 27.09
C GLN A 184 -10.43 13.75 26.60
N GLY A 185 -11.09 13.36 25.49
CA GLY A 185 -10.71 12.19 24.70
C GLY A 185 -9.90 12.61 23.47
N ILE A 186 -8.84 11.85 23.18
CA ILE A 186 -7.98 12.00 22.01
C ILE A 186 -8.17 10.72 21.19
N PRO A 187 -9.03 10.76 20.15
CA PRO A 187 -9.54 9.53 19.52
C PRO A 187 -8.48 8.73 18.77
N LYS A 188 -7.38 9.37 18.33
CA LYS A 188 -6.36 8.72 17.51
C LYS A 188 -5.00 9.41 17.59
N VAL A 189 -3.97 8.68 18.00
CA VAL A 189 -2.56 9.09 18.01
C VAL A 189 -1.72 7.97 17.39
N ILE A 190 -0.91 8.26 16.37
CA ILE A 190 0.05 7.30 15.78
C ILE A 190 1.45 7.71 16.24
N ALA A 191 1.64 7.55 17.54
CA ALA A 191 2.88 7.77 18.26
C ALA A 191 2.77 6.96 19.56
N THR A 192 3.86 6.85 20.29
CA THR A 192 3.89 6.25 21.64
C THR A 192 4.06 7.32 22.73
N ASN A 193 3.75 8.57 22.40
CA ASN A 193 3.81 9.71 23.31
C ASN A 193 2.76 10.76 22.93
N TYR A 194 2.39 11.60 23.90
CA TYR A 194 1.47 12.71 23.74
C TYR A 194 1.72 13.80 24.79
N ASP A 195 1.54 15.07 24.41
CA ASP A 195 1.66 16.19 25.35
C ASP A 195 0.27 16.66 25.82
N PHE A 196 -0.09 16.28 27.04
CA PHE A 196 -1.33 16.68 27.69
C PHE A 196 -1.24 18.03 28.41
N TYR A 197 -0.06 18.63 28.55
CA TYR A 197 0.11 19.89 29.27
C TYR A 197 -0.85 20.99 28.81
N PRO A 198 -1.10 21.18 27.50
CA PRO A 198 -2.15 22.07 26.97
C PRO A 198 -3.53 21.94 27.64
N LEU A 199 -3.87 20.77 28.16
CA LEU A 199 -5.18 20.45 28.73
C LEU A 199 -5.20 20.58 30.26
N MET A 200 -4.04 20.81 30.89
CA MET A 200 -3.86 20.88 32.34
C MET A 200 -4.05 22.31 32.88
N THR A 201 -5.23 22.89 32.63
CA THR A 201 -5.50 24.32 32.93
C THR A 201 -6.04 24.60 34.32
N THR A 202 -6.16 23.57 35.17
CA THR A 202 -6.62 23.69 36.55
C THR A 202 -5.84 22.73 37.42
N ALA A 203 -5.51 23.13 38.64
CA ALA A 203 -4.84 22.28 39.60
C ALA A 203 -5.65 21.01 39.90
N GLY A 204 -4.95 19.94 40.25
CA GLY A 204 -5.54 18.68 40.67
C GLY A 204 -4.73 17.48 40.21
N THR A 205 -5.27 16.30 40.50
CA THR A 205 -4.65 15.02 40.20
C THR A 205 -5.08 14.56 38.82
N TYR A 206 -4.13 14.43 37.91
CA TYR A 206 -4.33 14.00 36.53
C TYR A 206 -3.93 12.54 36.34
N GLN A 207 -4.66 11.86 35.47
CA GLN A 207 -4.34 10.51 35.03
C GLN A 207 -4.75 10.40 33.56
N PHE A 208 -3.93 9.77 32.72
CA PHE A 208 -4.38 9.40 31.39
C PHE A 208 -4.58 7.89 31.30
N ARG A 209 -5.43 7.48 30.36
CA ARG A 209 -5.47 6.09 29.90
C ARG A 209 -5.24 6.03 28.42
N VAL A 210 -4.66 4.93 27.98
CA VAL A 210 -4.36 4.66 26.58
C VAL A 210 -4.75 3.23 26.22
N ARG A 211 -5.21 3.02 24.99
CA ARG A 211 -5.43 1.70 24.41
C ARG A 211 -4.96 1.66 22.96
N ALA A 212 -4.49 0.51 22.51
CA ALA A 212 -4.19 0.26 21.11
C ALA A 212 -5.48 0.11 20.30
N ILE A 213 -5.51 0.71 19.12
CA ILE A 213 -6.65 0.67 18.21
C ILE A 213 -6.22 0.28 16.79
N PRO A 214 -7.14 -0.28 15.97
CA PRO A 214 -6.94 -0.46 14.53
C PRO A 214 -6.55 0.84 13.83
N LYS A 215 -5.81 0.74 12.72
CA LYS A 215 -5.29 1.92 11.99
C LYS A 215 -6.41 2.70 11.31
N ASP A 216 -7.47 2.02 10.91
CA ASP A 216 -8.60 2.55 10.17
C ASP A 216 -9.86 1.69 10.38
N THR A 217 -10.97 2.14 9.80
CA THR A 217 -12.26 1.44 9.86
C THR A 217 -12.24 0.11 9.11
N GLU A 218 -11.37 -0.08 8.11
CA GLU A 218 -11.29 -1.34 7.37
C GLU A 218 -10.72 -2.44 8.29
N GLU A 219 -9.70 -2.13 9.07
CA GLU A 219 -9.14 -3.05 10.06
C GLU A 219 -10.13 -3.43 11.17
N THR A 220 -11.10 -2.57 11.51
CA THR A 220 -12.11 -2.89 12.53
C THR A 220 -12.98 -4.10 12.18
N ALA A 221 -12.98 -4.54 10.91
CA ALA A 221 -13.69 -5.74 10.50
C ALA A 221 -13.03 -7.04 11.00
N TYR A 222 -11.75 -7.01 11.39
CA TYR A 222 -11.00 -8.18 11.84
C TYR A 222 -10.10 -7.95 13.06
N ILE A 223 -9.75 -6.70 13.39
CA ILE A 223 -8.98 -6.35 14.58
C ILE A 223 -9.87 -5.65 15.61
N THR A 224 -9.84 -6.15 16.83
CA THR A 224 -10.48 -5.54 18.00
C THR A 224 -9.45 -4.71 18.78
N SER A 225 -9.84 -3.51 19.23
CA SER A 225 -9.00 -2.66 20.09
C SER A 225 -8.64 -3.36 21.39
N SER A 226 -7.50 -2.99 21.98
CA SER A 226 -7.10 -3.48 23.29
C SER A 226 -7.99 -2.92 24.41
N ASP A 227 -7.85 -3.51 25.58
CA ASP A 227 -8.27 -2.88 26.83
C ASP A 227 -7.43 -1.63 27.16
N TRP A 228 -7.89 -0.88 28.16
CA TRP A 228 -7.26 0.36 28.61
C TRP A 228 -6.20 0.09 29.68
N VAL A 229 -5.02 0.69 29.52
CA VAL A 229 -4.04 0.84 30.61
C VAL A 229 -4.12 2.27 31.16
N TYR A 230 -3.95 2.41 32.48
CA TYR A 230 -3.94 3.68 33.18
C TYR A 230 -2.50 4.08 33.48
N SER A 231 -2.22 5.39 33.40
CA SER A 231 -1.00 5.95 33.95
C SER A 231 -1.03 5.98 35.47
N ASP A 232 0.11 6.23 36.10
CA ASP A 232 0.13 6.75 37.45
C ASP A 232 -0.53 8.14 37.54
N GLU A 233 -0.81 8.57 38.76
CA GLU A 233 -1.33 9.91 39.05
C GLU A 233 -0.22 10.98 38.93
N LEU A 234 -0.58 12.13 38.38
CA LEU A 234 0.27 13.33 38.30
C LEU A 234 -0.48 14.50 38.94
N ASP A 235 0.01 14.96 40.08
CA ASP A 235 -0.50 16.18 40.71
C ASP A 235 0.08 17.42 40.01
N ILE A 236 -0.81 18.36 39.67
CA ILE A 236 -0.45 19.67 39.12
C ILE A 236 -0.91 20.73 40.11
N ASP A 237 0.04 21.51 40.64
CA ASP A 237 -0.26 22.62 41.53
C ASP A 237 -0.79 23.86 40.77
N ALA A 238 -1.41 24.79 41.49
CA ALA A 238 -2.07 25.96 40.90
C ALA A 238 -1.12 26.90 40.14
N ASP A 239 0.18 26.88 40.45
CA ASP A 239 1.24 27.63 39.76
C ASP A 239 1.91 26.83 38.63
N GLU A 240 1.59 25.55 38.48
CA GLU A 240 2.10 24.66 37.44
C GLU A 240 1.10 24.43 36.30
N VAL A 241 -0.13 24.97 36.41
CA VAL A 241 -1.15 24.81 35.38
C VAL A 241 -0.76 25.48 34.06
N CYS A 242 -1.17 24.88 32.95
CA CYS A 242 -1.07 25.52 31.66
C CYS A 242 -2.01 26.73 31.59
N THR A 243 -1.43 27.91 31.39
CA THR A 243 -2.19 29.13 31.14
C THR A 243 -2.54 29.25 29.66
N LEU A 244 -3.83 29.16 29.34
CA LEU A 244 -4.32 29.43 27.98
C LEU A 244 -4.56 30.93 27.83
N SER A 245 -3.72 31.61 27.05
CA SER A 245 -4.02 32.98 26.62
C SER A 245 -4.78 32.92 25.32
N GLY A 246 -6.01 33.46 25.27
CA GLY A 246 -6.64 33.78 23.99
C GLY A 246 -5.87 34.94 23.36
N GLY A 247 -5.04 34.68 22.35
CA GLY A 247 -4.40 35.74 21.59
C GLY A 247 -5.44 36.73 21.08
N ALA A 248 -5.43 37.95 21.61
CA ALA A 248 -6.27 39.04 21.12
C ALA A 248 -5.79 39.44 19.72
N VAL A 249 -6.43 38.92 18.67
CA VAL A 249 -6.38 39.56 17.36
C VAL A 249 -7.41 40.69 17.38
N GLY A 250 -7.02 41.80 18.01
CA GLY A 250 -7.65 43.13 17.88
C GLY A 250 -8.94 43.38 18.66
N GLY A 251 -8.83 43.92 19.87
CA GLY A 251 -9.94 44.58 20.58
C GLY A 251 -9.70 44.71 22.09
N PRO A 252 -10.14 45.81 22.75
CA PRO A 252 -9.89 46.06 24.17
C PRO A 252 -11.04 45.51 25.00
N ASP A 253 -11.31 44.21 24.92
CA ASP A 253 -12.18 43.51 25.86
C ASP A 253 -11.58 42.14 26.11
N LYS A 254 -11.50 41.76 27.39
CA LYS A 254 -10.88 40.52 27.87
C LYS A 254 -11.38 39.35 27.02
N ALA A 255 -10.49 38.74 26.25
CA ALA A 255 -10.75 37.43 25.67
C ALA A 255 -11.07 36.48 26.83
N ASP A 256 -12.27 35.90 26.85
CA ASP A 256 -12.57 34.80 27.77
C ASP A 256 -11.45 33.75 27.65
N ALA A 257 -10.93 33.29 28.79
CA ALA A 257 -9.89 32.27 28.81
C ALA A 257 -10.40 31.03 28.05
N LEU A 258 -9.60 30.52 27.13
CA LEU A 258 -9.96 29.31 26.37
C LEU A 258 -10.15 28.15 27.34
N THR A 259 -10.99 27.21 26.94
CA THR A 259 -11.17 25.91 27.62
C THR A 259 -10.43 24.81 26.85
N PRO A 260 -9.99 23.71 27.51
CA PRO A 260 -9.35 22.59 26.83
C PRO A 260 -10.15 22.04 25.63
N SER A 261 -11.49 22.02 25.72
CA SER A 261 -12.38 21.60 24.62
C SER A 261 -12.33 22.49 23.37
N GLN A 262 -11.70 23.66 23.46
CA GLN A 262 -11.51 24.60 22.36
C GLN A 262 -10.09 24.55 21.78
N LEU A 263 -9.28 23.56 22.15
CA LEU A 263 -7.92 23.36 21.65
C LEU A 263 -7.83 22.16 20.71
N GLY A 264 -6.77 22.13 19.90
CA GLY A 264 -6.47 21.02 19.00
C GLY A 264 -7.33 21.04 17.74
N TRP A 265 -7.66 19.85 17.23
CA TRP A 265 -8.47 19.68 16.02
C TRP A 265 -9.93 20.06 16.26
N ILE A 266 -10.41 21.03 15.48
CA ILE A 266 -11.79 21.51 15.50
C ILE A 266 -12.37 21.33 14.09
N LYS A 267 -13.63 20.91 14.02
CA LYS A 267 -14.37 20.76 12.76
C LYS A 267 -15.61 21.65 12.78
N ASP A 268 -15.78 22.45 11.74
CA ASP A 268 -16.98 23.23 11.45
C ASP A 268 -17.55 22.88 10.06
N ASP A 269 -18.42 23.73 9.53
CA ASP A 269 -19.11 23.51 8.25
C ASP A 269 -18.13 23.64 7.06
N GLU A 270 -17.05 24.41 7.21
CA GLU A 270 -16.02 24.63 6.21
C GLU A 270 -14.97 23.53 6.19
N GLY A 271 -14.52 23.04 7.36
CA GLY A 271 -13.54 21.97 7.40
C GLY A 271 -12.89 21.75 8.76
N TRP A 272 -11.76 21.03 8.74
CA TRP A 272 -10.92 20.84 9.92
C TRP A 272 -9.91 21.96 10.05
N TRP A 273 -9.73 22.52 11.24
CA TRP A 273 -8.66 23.46 11.58
C TRP A 273 -8.03 23.09 12.93
N TYR A 274 -6.90 23.71 13.27
CA TYR A 274 -6.16 23.39 14.49
C TYR A 274 -5.93 24.63 15.36
N ARG A 275 -6.37 24.59 16.62
CA ARG A 275 -6.14 25.67 17.58
C ARG A 275 -5.00 25.35 18.55
N ASN A 276 -4.03 26.25 18.62
CA ASN A 276 -2.92 26.21 19.58
C ASN A 276 -3.38 26.65 20.97
N THR A 277 -2.57 26.35 21.98
CA THR A 277 -2.78 26.76 23.38
C THR A 277 -2.84 28.26 23.60
N ASP A 278 -2.13 29.04 22.78
CA ASP A 278 -2.16 30.50 22.77
C ASP A 278 -3.34 31.07 21.94
N GLY A 279 -4.28 30.21 21.53
CA GLY A 279 -5.45 30.56 20.74
C GLY A 279 -5.17 30.83 19.26
N THR A 280 -3.92 30.87 18.83
CA THR A 280 -3.55 31.02 17.42
C THR A 280 -3.82 29.72 16.65
N TYR A 281 -3.75 29.78 15.32
CA TYR A 281 -3.93 28.62 14.44
C TYR A 281 -3.01 28.76 13.22
N PRO A 282 -2.57 27.64 12.60
CA PRO A 282 -1.73 27.69 11.41
C PRO A 282 -2.51 28.24 10.21
N ILE A 283 -1.88 29.13 9.43
CA ILE A 283 -2.46 29.73 8.22
C ILE A 283 -1.42 29.67 7.10
N GLY A 284 -1.78 29.07 5.97
CA GLY A 284 -0.94 28.97 4.76
C GLY A 284 0.36 28.18 4.97
N THR A 285 0.45 27.39 6.04
CA THR A 285 1.71 26.86 6.55
C THR A 285 1.62 25.41 6.96
N TRP A 286 2.79 24.77 7.00
CA TRP A 286 2.97 23.44 7.55
C TRP A 286 2.93 23.49 9.07
N LYS A 287 2.36 22.46 9.69
CA LYS A 287 2.44 22.25 11.14
C LYS A 287 2.66 20.78 11.43
N ASN A 288 3.64 20.49 12.29
CA ASN A 288 3.80 19.18 12.88
C ASN A 288 2.88 19.09 14.10
N ILE A 289 1.96 18.14 14.10
CA ILE A 289 1.02 17.85 15.18
C ILE A 289 1.15 16.35 15.46
N ASP A 290 1.54 16.00 16.68
CA ASP A 290 1.70 14.61 17.13
C ASP A 290 2.55 13.76 16.16
N GLY A 291 3.70 14.30 15.76
CA GLY A 291 4.67 13.63 14.89
C GLY A 291 4.32 13.64 13.40
N ARG A 292 3.17 14.21 13.00
CA ARG A 292 2.71 14.21 11.60
C ARG A 292 2.63 15.61 11.04
N TRP A 293 2.96 15.73 9.77
CA TRP A 293 2.90 17.01 9.05
C TRP A 293 1.54 17.19 8.39
N TYR A 294 0.96 18.38 8.61
CA TYR A 294 -0.29 18.85 8.01
C TYR A 294 -0.03 20.18 7.32
N LEU A 295 -0.70 20.44 6.21
CA LEU A 295 -0.68 21.74 5.54
C LEU A 295 -2.03 22.42 5.72
N PHE A 296 -2.01 23.71 6.05
CA PHE A 296 -3.22 24.51 6.21
C PHE A 296 -3.28 25.59 5.13
N ASP A 297 -4.49 25.86 4.64
CA ASP A 297 -4.75 26.92 3.67
C ASP A 297 -4.67 28.31 4.31
N PHE A 298 -4.83 29.37 3.50
CA PHE A 298 -4.77 30.76 3.97
C PHE A 298 -5.97 31.20 4.82
N SER A 299 -6.96 30.33 5.01
CA SER A 299 -8.08 30.52 5.93
C SER A 299 -7.90 29.72 7.23
N GLY A 300 -6.87 28.87 7.30
CA GLY A 300 -6.54 28.04 8.47
C GLY A 300 -7.14 26.64 8.45
N TYR A 301 -7.73 26.22 7.33
CA TYR A 301 -8.30 24.88 7.18
C TYR A 301 -7.27 23.89 6.63
N MET A 302 -7.32 22.68 7.15
CA MET A 302 -6.46 21.56 6.79
C MET A 302 -6.72 21.12 5.36
N LEU A 303 -5.64 20.99 4.59
CA LEU A 303 -5.66 20.54 3.21
C LEU A 303 -5.57 19.00 3.13
N THR A 304 -6.09 18.45 2.04
CA THR A 304 -6.00 17.03 1.68
C THR A 304 -5.64 16.87 0.20
N GLY A 305 -5.19 15.69 -0.23
CA GLY A 305 -4.83 15.38 -1.62
C GLY A 305 -3.50 16.00 -2.06
N TRP A 306 -3.31 16.12 -3.38
CA TRP A 306 -2.13 16.74 -3.98
C TRP A 306 -2.08 18.24 -3.70
N GLN A 307 -0.97 18.70 -3.14
CA GLN A 307 -0.72 20.09 -2.80
C GLN A 307 0.59 20.58 -3.42
N GLN A 308 0.58 21.79 -3.98
CA GLN A 308 1.78 22.45 -4.46
C GLN A 308 2.18 23.57 -3.51
N LYS A 309 3.40 23.52 -2.98
CA LYS A 309 3.93 24.53 -2.07
C LYS A 309 5.42 24.75 -2.34
N ASP A 310 5.79 26.02 -2.50
CA ASP A 310 7.17 26.45 -2.76
C ASP A 310 7.82 25.73 -3.95
N GLY A 311 7.02 25.48 -5.00
CA GLY A 311 7.46 24.79 -6.23
C GLY A 311 7.51 23.26 -6.13
N ASN A 312 7.29 22.68 -4.94
CA ASN A 312 7.29 21.24 -4.70
C ASN A 312 5.87 20.69 -4.60
N TYR A 313 5.71 19.40 -4.92
CA TYR A 313 4.44 18.69 -4.78
C TYR A 313 4.49 17.74 -3.59
N TYR A 314 3.41 17.72 -2.84
CA TYR A 314 3.19 16.87 -1.66
C TYR A 314 1.84 16.19 -1.80
N PHE A 315 1.64 15.07 -1.11
CA PHE A 315 0.33 14.44 -0.99
C PHE A 315 -0.07 14.34 0.47
N LEU A 316 -1.23 14.89 0.79
CA LEU A 316 -1.87 14.74 2.09
C LEU A 316 -2.98 13.69 1.97
N ASP A 317 -3.05 12.73 2.89
CA ASP A 317 -4.14 11.75 2.87
C ASP A 317 -5.50 12.39 3.22
N MET A 318 -6.56 11.57 3.28
CA MET A 318 -7.90 12.04 3.65
C MET A 318 -7.99 12.60 5.08
N ASN A 319 -7.02 12.29 5.95
CA ASN A 319 -6.90 12.85 7.29
C ASN A 319 -5.95 14.05 7.33
N GLY A 320 -5.47 14.53 6.17
CA GLY A 320 -4.54 15.65 6.04
C GLY A 320 -3.08 15.32 6.37
N ILE A 321 -2.75 14.05 6.59
CA ILE A 321 -1.40 13.62 6.96
C ILE A 321 -0.53 13.56 5.71
N MET A 322 0.61 14.25 5.75
CA MET A 322 1.62 14.19 4.69
C MET A 322 2.18 12.78 4.51
N GLN A 323 2.09 12.28 3.29
CA GLN A 323 2.59 10.97 2.91
C GLN A 323 4.06 11.04 2.49
N THR A 324 4.76 9.91 2.67
CA THR A 324 6.16 9.70 2.27
C THR A 324 6.29 8.31 1.66
N GLY A 325 7.31 8.07 0.84
CA GLY A 325 7.56 6.78 0.19
C GLY A 325 6.66 6.51 -1.02
N TRP A 326 6.40 5.23 -1.29
CA TRP A 326 5.57 4.80 -2.41
C TRP A 326 4.10 5.19 -2.22
N LEU A 327 3.52 5.86 -3.21
CA LEU A 327 2.12 6.25 -3.23
C LEU A 327 1.47 5.76 -4.51
N GLN A 328 0.32 5.09 -4.41
CA GLN A 328 -0.53 4.80 -5.56
C GLN A 328 -1.74 5.73 -5.53
N ASP A 329 -1.89 6.56 -6.57
CA ASP A 329 -3.04 7.43 -6.74
C ASP A 329 -3.56 7.33 -8.18
N SER A 330 -4.87 7.18 -8.35
CA SER A 330 -5.53 7.10 -9.66
C SER A 330 -4.91 6.07 -10.63
N ARG A 331 -4.44 4.93 -10.11
CA ARG A 331 -3.73 3.84 -10.81
C ARG A 331 -2.32 4.19 -11.32
N LYS A 332 -1.78 5.34 -10.96
CA LYS A 332 -0.38 5.71 -11.17
C LYS A 332 0.40 5.53 -9.87
N TRP A 333 1.68 5.21 -10.00
CA TRP A 333 2.61 5.14 -8.87
C TRP A 333 3.44 6.42 -8.81
N TYR A 334 3.69 6.89 -7.61
CA TYR A 334 4.51 8.05 -7.28
C TYR A 334 5.47 7.65 -6.17
N TYR A 335 6.52 8.45 -5.99
CA TYR A 335 7.39 8.33 -4.82
C TYR A 335 7.56 9.70 -4.19
N LEU A 336 7.29 9.77 -2.90
CA LEU A 336 7.46 10.97 -2.07
C LEU A 336 8.71 10.77 -1.20
N GLY A 337 9.54 11.79 -1.08
CA GLY A 337 10.71 11.75 -0.21
C GLY A 337 10.33 11.66 1.27
N ASN A 338 11.35 11.49 2.11
CA ASN A 338 11.17 11.54 3.56
C ASN A 338 10.70 12.93 4.04
N ASP A 339 10.96 13.96 3.25
CA ASP A 339 10.46 15.33 3.41
C ASP A 339 9.07 15.54 2.76
N GLY A 340 8.47 14.49 2.18
CA GLY A 340 7.19 14.51 1.50
C GLY A 340 7.23 15.04 0.06
N ILE A 341 8.40 15.46 -0.45
CA ILE A 341 8.51 16.02 -1.79
C ILE A 341 8.38 14.92 -2.85
N MET A 342 7.53 15.14 -3.84
CA MET A 342 7.36 14.22 -4.97
C MET A 342 8.63 14.14 -5.83
N TYR A 343 9.15 12.93 -6.00
CA TYR A 343 10.31 12.64 -6.82
C TYR A 343 10.02 12.75 -8.32
N LYS A 344 11.06 13.13 -9.07
CA LYS A 344 11.10 13.12 -10.54
C LYS A 344 12.46 12.58 -10.99
N GLY A 345 12.49 11.91 -12.13
CA GLY A 345 13.68 11.29 -12.71
C GLY A 345 14.06 9.96 -12.05
N TRP A 346 15.35 9.63 -12.11
CA TRP A 346 15.89 8.37 -11.61
C TRP A 346 15.87 8.28 -10.08
N LEU A 347 15.37 7.17 -9.55
CA LEU A 347 15.37 6.84 -8.13
C LEU A 347 15.86 5.40 -7.93
N THR A 348 16.75 5.20 -6.96
CA THR A 348 17.04 3.87 -6.43
C THR A 348 16.24 3.65 -5.15
N ALA A 349 15.38 2.64 -5.13
CA ALA A 349 14.58 2.29 -3.96
C ALA A 349 14.65 0.78 -3.70
N GLY A 350 15.19 0.39 -2.55
CA GLY A 350 15.53 -1.00 -2.25
C GLY A 350 16.59 -1.53 -3.21
N ASP A 351 16.31 -2.68 -3.84
CA ASP A 351 17.18 -3.34 -4.83
C ASP A 351 16.89 -2.94 -6.29
N GLY A 352 15.96 -2.01 -6.51
CA GLY A 352 15.51 -1.60 -7.85
C GLY A 352 15.85 -0.15 -8.20
N MET A 353 16.02 0.10 -9.50
CA MET A 353 16.04 1.45 -10.08
C MET A 353 14.72 1.73 -10.78
N TYR A 354 14.20 2.94 -10.61
CA TYR A 354 12.92 3.40 -11.13
C TYR A 354 13.12 4.76 -11.80
N PHE A 355 12.20 5.13 -12.67
CA PHE A 355 12.17 6.45 -13.29
C PHE A 355 10.78 7.06 -13.10
N PHE A 356 10.73 8.33 -12.71
CA PHE A 356 9.50 9.09 -12.55
C PHE A 356 9.45 10.22 -13.57
N ASP A 357 8.33 10.31 -14.30
CA ASP A 357 8.11 11.33 -15.31
C ASP A 357 7.97 12.74 -14.68
N GLN A 358 7.88 13.76 -15.53
CA GLN A 358 7.78 15.15 -15.06
C GLN A 358 6.50 15.45 -14.28
N ASP A 359 5.44 14.66 -14.51
CA ASP A 359 4.20 14.67 -13.72
C ASP A 359 4.32 13.86 -12.41
N GLY A 360 5.50 13.29 -12.14
CA GLY A 360 5.81 12.47 -10.97
C GLY A 360 5.36 11.03 -11.06
N SER A 361 4.69 10.62 -12.15
CA SER A 361 4.23 9.25 -12.27
C SER A 361 5.37 8.30 -12.67
N MET A 362 5.36 7.09 -12.11
CA MET A 362 6.36 6.06 -12.37
C MET A 362 6.26 5.59 -13.81
N HIS A 363 7.38 5.68 -14.53
CA HIS A 363 7.47 5.28 -15.92
C HIS A 363 7.50 3.75 -16.06
N THR A 364 6.80 3.23 -17.06
CA THR A 364 6.83 1.81 -17.45
C THR A 364 6.99 1.69 -18.96
N GLY A 365 7.68 0.64 -19.42
CA GLY A 365 8.00 0.43 -20.83
C GLY A 365 9.34 1.05 -21.23
N TRP A 366 9.48 1.30 -22.54
CA TRP A 366 10.70 1.87 -23.12
C TRP A 366 10.86 3.35 -22.76
N LEU A 367 12.00 3.68 -22.15
CA LEU A 367 12.37 5.02 -21.72
C LEU A 367 13.61 5.50 -22.51
N MET A 368 13.55 6.68 -23.10
CA MET A 368 14.71 7.38 -23.66
C MET A 368 15.13 8.49 -22.72
N ASP A 369 16.33 8.38 -22.13
CA ASP A 369 16.89 9.40 -21.24
C ASP A 369 18.38 9.59 -21.51
N GLY A 370 18.83 10.84 -21.62
CA GLY A 370 20.24 11.16 -21.88
C GLY A 370 20.83 10.58 -23.17
N GLY A 371 19.99 10.23 -24.16
CA GLY A 371 20.41 9.58 -25.41
C GLY A 371 20.53 8.06 -25.34
N ASN A 372 20.24 7.46 -24.18
CA ASN A 372 20.23 6.02 -23.98
C ASN A 372 18.79 5.50 -23.85
N TRP A 373 18.56 4.29 -24.34
CA TRP A 373 17.30 3.58 -24.14
C TRP A 373 17.39 2.59 -22.99
N TYR A 374 16.38 2.64 -22.13
CA TYR A 374 16.16 1.74 -21.00
C TYR A 374 14.79 1.08 -21.12
N TYR A 375 14.57 -0.01 -20.37
CA TYR A 375 13.26 -0.62 -20.25
C TYR A 375 12.85 -0.74 -18.78
N MET A 376 11.73 -0.11 -18.43
CA MET A 376 11.13 -0.15 -17.11
C MET A 376 10.03 -1.23 -17.12
N SER A 377 10.12 -2.22 -16.24
CA SER A 377 9.18 -3.35 -16.20
C SER A 377 7.71 -2.87 -16.05
N PRO A 378 6.78 -3.27 -16.93
CA PRO A 378 5.35 -2.95 -16.76
C PRO A 378 4.71 -3.55 -15.50
N GLU A 379 5.30 -4.61 -14.93
CA GLU A 379 4.74 -5.28 -13.77
C GLU A 379 5.00 -4.54 -12.46
N ASN A 380 6.16 -3.86 -12.36
CA ASN A 380 6.63 -3.30 -11.10
C ASN A 380 7.49 -2.04 -11.24
N GLY A 381 7.68 -1.51 -12.45
CA GLY A 381 8.45 -0.29 -12.72
C GLY A 381 9.97 -0.42 -12.60
N ARG A 382 10.52 -1.58 -12.24
CA ARG A 382 11.97 -1.75 -12.08
C ARG A 382 12.68 -1.72 -13.43
N MET A 383 13.82 -1.04 -13.50
CA MET A 383 14.70 -1.04 -14.66
C MET A 383 15.25 -2.45 -14.90
N VAL A 384 15.10 -2.93 -16.12
CA VAL A 384 15.60 -4.22 -16.56
C VAL A 384 17.07 -4.10 -16.99
N LYS A 385 17.89 -5.09 -16.64
CA LYS A 385 19.31 -5.20 -16.99
C LYS A 385 19.68 -6.65 -17.32
N ASN A 386 20.73 -6.84 -18.12
CA ASN A 386 21.22 -8.15 -18.56
C ASN A 386 20.13 -9.06 -19.16
N ALA A 387 19.25 -8.51 -20.01
CA ALA A 387 18.12 -9.23 -20.56
C ALA A 387 17.74 -8.76 -21.97
N TYR A 388 17.07 -9.64 -22.72
CA TYR A 388 16.45 -9.30 -24.00
C TYR A 388 15.01 -8.87 -23.81
N ILE A 389 14.66 -7.69 -24.33
CA ILE A 389 13.29 -7.18 -24.43
C ILE A 389 12.98 -6.97 -25.91
N GLU A 390 12.00 -7.69 -26.45
CA GLU A 390 11.56 -7.54 -27.85
C GLU A 390 12.71 -7.65 -28.88
N GLY A 391 13.68 -8.53 -28.60
CA GLY A 391 14.87 -8.74 -29.45
C GLY A 391 16.02 -7.75 -29.24
N ARG A 392 15.88 -6.79 -28.30
CA ARG A 392 16.90 -5.80 -27.95
C ARG A 392 17.57 -6.18 -26.64
N TYR A 393 18.90 -6.28 -26.62
CA TYR A 393 19.66 -6.60 -25.42
C TYR A 393 19.94 -5.35 -24.59
N LEU A 394 19.62 -5.40 -23.29
CA LEU A 394 19.97 -4.41 -22.29
C LEU A 394 21.18 -4.91 -21.49
N ASP A 395 22.23 -4.10 -21.39
CA ASP A 395 23.46 -4.46 -20.68
C ASP A 395 23.30 -4.44 -19.15
N GLY A 396 24.41 -4.56 -18.41
CA GLY A 396 24.41 -4.55 -16.94
C GLY A 396 24.00 -3.22 -16.32
N SER A 397 24.07 -2.13 -17.09
CA SER A 397 23.60 -0.80 -16.72
C SER A 397 22.16 -0.53 -17.18
N GLY A 398 21.53 -1.51 -17.85
CA GLY A 398 20.17 -1.38 -18.39
C GLY A 398 20.09 -0.61 -19.70
N ILE A 399 21.22 -0.38 -20.38
CA ILE A 399 21.27 0.40 -21.62
C ILE A 399 21.15 -0.54 -22.82
N TRP A 400 20.28 -0.19 -23.77
CA TRP A 400 20.21 -0.85 -25.07
C TRP A 400 21.29 -0.32 -26.01
N HIS A 401 22.07 -1.24 -26.58
CA HIS A 401 23.00 -0.97 -27.67
C HIS A 401 22.46 -1.52 -28.99
N ASN A 402 22.50 -0.68 -30.04
CA ASN A 402 22.08 -1.04 -31.40
C ASN A 402 22.99 -2.09 -32.04
#